data_AF-A0A838UJ98-F1
#
_entry.id   AF-A0A838UJ98-F1
#
_cell.length_a   1.000
_cell.length_b   1.000
_cell.length_c   1.000
_cell.angle_alpha   90.00
_cell.angle_beta   90.00
_cell.angle_gamma   90.00
#
_symmetry.space_group_name_H-M   'P 1'
#
loop_
_entity.id
_entity.type
_entity.pdbx_description
1 polymer ?
#
loop_
_entity_poly.entity_id
_entity_poly.type
_entity_poly.pdbx_seq_one_letter_code
_entity_poly.pdbx_strand_id
1 'polypeptide(L)' 'MSDELVFYTNPMSRGRIIRWMLEEVGAPYRTELLDYDST' A
#
# COMPACT_ATOMS: atom_id res chain seq x y z
N MET A 1 14.86 1.62 -15.31
CA MET A 1 14.37 2.45 -14.20
C MET A 1 13.18 1.72 -13.63
N SER A 2 13.17 1.37 -12.35
CA SER A 2 11.97 0.77 -11.74
C SER A 2 10.93 1.86 -11.58
N ASP A 3 9.72 1.63 -12.09
CA ASP A 3 8.58 2.48 -11.72
C ASP A 3 8.43 2.50 -10.19
N GLU A 4 8.05 3.65 -9.66
CA GLU A 4 7.77 3.83 -8.23
C GLU A 4 6.61 2.91 -7.82
N LEU A 5 6.81 2.09 -6.79
CA LEU A 5 5.76 1.22 -6.26
C LEU A 5 4.72 2.07 -5.50
N VAL A 6 3.48 2.03 -5.97
CA VAL A 6 2.34 2.68 -5.30
C VAL A 6 1.49 1.61 -4.61
N PHE A 7 1.40 1.71 -3.29
CA PHE A 7 0.62 0.82 -2.43
C PHE A 7 -0.75 1.44 -2.13
N TYR A 8 -1.76 1.02 -2.89
CA TYR A 8 -3.16 1.39 -2.66
C TYR A 8 -3.77 0.52 -1.56
N THR A 9 -4.33 1.15 -0.52
CA THR A 9 -4.90 0.41 0.61
C THR A 9 -6.05 1.16 1.27
N ASN A 10 -6.99 0.42 1.87
CA ASN A 10 -7.99 0.99 2.76
C ASN A 10 -7.65 0.65 4.22
N PRO A 11 -7.86 1.55 5.20
CA PRO A 11 -7.55 1.29 6.61
C PRO A 11 -8.22 0.05 7.22
N MET A 12 -9.41 -0.30 6.76
CA MET A 12 -10.19 -1.47 7.20
C MET A 12 -9.90 -2.73 6.37
N SER A 13 -9.00 -2.65 5.38
CA SER A 13 -8.63 -3.79 4.54
C SER A 13 -7.54 -4.66 5.19
N ARG A 14 -7.35 -5.86 4.62
CA ARG A 14 -6.23 -6.75 4.94
C ARG A 14 -4.87 -6.25 4.39
N GLY A 15 -4.83 -5.07 3.76
CA GLY A 15 -3.60 -4.46 3.25
C GLY A 15 -2.52 -4.23 4.32
N ARG A 16 -2.88 -4.21 5.60
CA ARG A 16 -1.93 -4.18 6.73
C ARG A 16 -0.85 -5.28 6.66
N ILE A 17 -1.18 -6.46 6.15
CA ILE A 17 -0.21 -7.56 5.98
C ILE A 17 0.83 -7.21 4.91
N ILE A 18 0.38 -6.65 3.78
CA ILE A 18 1.28 -6.22 2.69
C ILE A 18 2.19 -5.11 3.20
N ARG A 19 1.66 -4.17 3.99
CA ARG A 19 2.49 -3.13 4.61
C ARG A 19 3.64 -3.73 5.43
N TRP A 20 3.37 -4.71 6.30
CA TRP A 20 4.44 -5.38 7.05
C TRP A 20 5.47 -6.04 6.15
N MET A 21 5.03 -6.74 5.10
CA MET A 21 5.95 -7.34 4.15
C MET A 21 6.85 -6.29 3.46
N LEU A 22 6.28 -5.16 3.03
CA LEU A 22 7.04 -4.06 2.40
C LEU A 22 8.08 -3.45 3.35
N GLU A 23 7.72 -3.25 4.61
CA GLU A 23 8.65 -2.79 5.65
C GLU A 23 9.75 -3.84 5.92
N GLU A 24 9.40 -5.12 6.01
CA GLU A 24 10.34 -6.21 6.31
C GLU A 24 11.42 -6.35 5.23
N VAL A 25 11.05 -6.20 3.96
CA VAL A 25 12.01 -6.26 2.85
C VAL A 25 12.70 -4.92 2.55
N GLY A 26 12.33 -3.84 3.27
CA GLY A 26 12.88 -2.50 3.05
C GLY A 26 12.57 -1.92 1.67
N ALA A 27 11.42 -2.28 1.08
CA ALA A 27 11.05 -1.79 -0.24
C ALA A 27 10.63 -0.31 -0.16
N PRO A 28 11.12 0.57 -1.06
CA PRO A 28 10.59 1.92 -1.18
C PRO A 28 9.21 1.89 -1.86
N TYR A 29 8.21 2.52 -1.24
CA TYR A 29 6.86 2.64 -1.79
C TYR A 29 6.18 3.92 -1.32
N ARG A 30 5.21 4.40 -2.10
CA ARG A 30 4.26 5.44 -1.69
C ARG A 30 2.92 4.80 -1.34
N THR A 31 2.28 5.26 -0.27
CA THR A 31 0.95 4.78 0.12
C THR A 31 -0.13 5.72 -0.41
N GLU A 32 -1.18 5.15 -1.00
CA GLU A 32 -2.40 5.86 -1.37
C GLU A 32 -3.59 5.22 -0.65
N LEU A 33 -4.36 6.04 0.06
CA LEU A 33 -5.55 5.56 0.77
C LEU A 33 -6.75 5.55 -0.15
N LEU A 34 -7.41 4.40 -0.25
CA LEU A 34 -8.66 4.27 -1.00
C LEU A 34 -9.84 4.39 -0.05
N ASP A 35 -10.71 5.36 -0.31
CA ASP A 35 -12.03 5.42 0.30
C ASP A 35 -12.97 4.46 -0.41
N TYR A 36 -13.71 3.68 0.39
CA TYR A 36 -14.66 2.68 -0.12
C TYR A 36 -15.91 3.32 -0.76
N ASP A 37 -16.03 4.64 -0.70
CA ASP A 37 -17.26 5.40 -0.95
C ASP A 37 -17.28 6.17 -2.28
N SER A 38 -16.37 5.84 -3.21
CA SER A 38 -16.39 6.42 -4.55
C SER A 38 -17.03 5.43 -5.53
N THR A 39 -18.25 5.77 -5.97
CA THR A 39 -18.89 5.17 -7.15
C THR A 39 -18.60 6.02 -8.38
#